data_AF-A0A2E7MZL8-F1
#
_entry.id   AF-A0A2E7MZL8-F1
#
_cell.length_a   1.000
_cell.length_b   1.000
_cell.length_c   1.000
_cell.angle_alpha   90.00
_cell.angle_beta   90.00
_cell.angle_gamma   90.00
#
_symmetry.space_group_name_H-M   'P 1'
#
loop_
_entity.id
_entity.type
_entity.pdbx_description
1 polymer ?
#
loop_
_entity_poly.entity_id
_entity_poly.type
_entity_poly.pdbx_seq_one_letter_code
_entity_poly.pdbx_strand_id
1 'polypeptide(L)'
;MRTKKRRASIRNNEFAQTVLFFSSSLLSIAGLIAYLWIYTEIDQTFINIETQKQVYNELENSINELEIEISQLSRGDRISLVARNELDMIPARPETIMIYIDSEDIAQIND
;
A
#
# COMPACT_ATOMS: atom_id res chain seq x y z
N MET A 1 -42.78 -32.75 64.96
CA MET A 1 -43.09 -33.40 63.67
C MET A 1 -41.86 -33.28 62.76
N ARG A 2 -41.11 -34.37 62.57
CA ARG A 2 -39.80 -34.36 61.87
C ARG A 2 -40.01 -34.47 60.35
N THR A 3 -39.78 -33.40 59.61
CA THR A 3 -39.80 -33.42 58.13
C THR A 3 -38.39 -33.63 57.58
N LYS A 4 -38.06 -34.88 57.27
CA LYS A 4 -36.82 -35.30 56.62
C LYS A 4 -37.00 -35.21 55.10
N LYS A 5 -36.56 -34.12 54.47
CA LYS A 5 -36.48 -33.99 53.00
C LYS A 5 -35.15 -33.34 52.59
N ARG A 6 -34.08 -34.14 52.50
CA ARG A 6 -32.81 -33.78 51.85
C ARG A 6 -32.16 -35.04 51.29
N ARG A 7 -32.60 -35.53 50.14
CA ARG A 7 -31.90 -36.64 49.43
C ARG A 7 -31.88 -36.58 47.89
N ALA A 8 -32.54 -35.61 47.25
CA ALA A 8 -32.59 -35.55 45.77
C ALA A 8 -31.47 -34.71 45.10
N SER A 9 -30.59 -34.05 45.87
CA SER A 9 -29.61 -33.09 45.33
C SER A 9 -28.25 -33.68 44.95
N ILE A 10 -27.98 -34.96 45.28
CA ILE A 10 -26.62 -35.52 45.15
C ILE A 10 -26.40 -36.13 43.75
N ARG A 11 -27.43 -36.70 43.12
CA ARG A 11 -27.33 -37.39 41.82
C ARG A 11 -27.05 -36.46 40.63
N ASN A 12 -27.53 -35.22 40.68
CA ASN A 12 -27.28 -34.24 39.61
C ASN A 12 -25.85 -33.66 39.67
N ASN A 13 -25.20 -33.69 40.83
CA ASN A 13 -23.88 -33.11 41.00
C ASN A 13 -22.80 -33.98 40.36
N GLU A 14 -22.94 -35.31 40.42
CA GLU A 14 -22.03 -36.26 39.76
C GLU A 14 -22.10 -36.13 38.23
N PHE A 15 -23.31 -36.01 37.66
CA PHE A 15 -23.50 -35.82 36.22
C PHE A 15 -22.93 -34.47 35.74
N ALA A 16 -23.16 -33.40 36.49
CA ALA A 16 -22.58 -32.09 36.21
C ALA A 16 -21.05 -32.11 36.31
N GLN A 17 -20.50 -32.86 37.26
CA GLN A 17 -19.06 -33.01 37.45
C GLN A 17 -18.41 -33.78 36.30
N THR A 18 -19.01 -34.88 35.82
CA THR A 18 -18.52 -35.59 34.63
C THR A 18 -18.61 -34.72 33.37
N VAL A 19 -19.70 -33.97 33.19
CA VAL A 19 -19.86 -33.03 32.06
C VAL A 19 -18.79 -31.94 32.12
N LEU A 20 -18.48 -31.40 33.30
CA LEU A 20 -17.42 -30.41 33.48
C LEU A 20 -16.02 -30.96 33.17
N PHE A 21 -15.72 -32.19 33.58
CA PHE A 21 -14.46 -32.83 33.23
C PHE A 21 -14.34 -33.09 31.73
N PHE A 22 -15.42 -33.53 31.09
CA PHE A 22 -15.46 -33.74 29.65
C PHE A 22 -15.34 -32.42 28.88
N SER A 23 -16.07 -31.37 29.28
CA SER A 23 -15.97 -30.06 28.65
C SER A 23 -14.59 -29.47 28.84
N SER A 24 -13.97 -29.63 30.01
CA SER A 24 -12.60 -29.16 30.28
C SER A 24 -11.58 -29.83 29.35
N SER A 25 -11.68 -31.16 29.18
CA SER A 25 -10.83 -31.89 28.22
C SER A 25 -11.05 -31.42 26.77
N LEU A 26 -12.31 -31.21 26.38
CA LEU A 26 -12.64 -30.71 25.05
C LEU A 26 -12.13 -29.27 24.82
N LEU A 27 -12.24 -28.41 25.84
CA LEU A 27 -11.74 -27.03 25.80
C LEU A 27 -10.22 -26.99 25.71
N SER A 28 -9.53 -27.91 26.40
CA SER A 28 -8.08 -28.03 26.32
C SER A 28 -7.62 -28.39 24.89
N ILE A 29 -8.33 -29.31 24.24
CA ILE A 29 -8.02 -29.70 22.85
C ILE A 29 -8.38 -28.57 21.89
N ALA A 30 -9.54 -27.93 22.06
CA ALA A 30 -9.96 -26.80 21.24
C ALA A 30 -8.99 -25.62 21.37
N GLY A 31 -8.48 -25.34 22.57
CA GLY A 31 -7.46 -24.31 22.80
C GLY A 31 -6.15 -24.60 22.07
N LEU A 32 -5.72 -25.87 22.04
CA LEU A 32 -4.54 -26.28 21.27
C LEU A 32 -4.74 -26.11 19.76
N ILE A 33 -5.92 -26.48 19.24
CA ILE A 33 -6.26 -26.29 17.82
C ILE A 33 -6.30 -24.79 17.48
N ALA A 34 -6.95 -23.98 18.33
CA ALA A 34 -7.02 -22.53 18.15
C ALA A 34 -5.64 -21.87 18.20
N TYR A 35 -4.74 -22.36 19.06
CA TYR A 35 -3.34 -21.90 19.13
C TYR A 35 -2.59 -22.15 17.82
N LEU A 36 -2.75 -23.34 17.22
CA LEU A 36 -2.13 -23.61 15.92
C LEU A 36 -2.74 -22.75 14.82
N TRP A 37 -4.06 -22.58 14.83
CA TRP A 37 -4.74 -21.76 13.84
C TRP A 37 -4.30 -20.30 13.88
N ILE A 38 -4.25 -19.68 15.07
CA ILE A 38 -3.80 -18.30 15.20
C ILE A 38 -2.33 -18.15 14.78
N TYR A 39 -1.49 -19.14 15.08
CA TYR A 39 -0.09 -19.13 14.64
C TYR A 39 0.01 -19.14 13.12
N THR A 40 -0.73 -20.02 12.45
CA THR A 40 -0.73 -20.09 10.98
C THR A 40 -1.33 -18.84 10.32
N GLU A 41 -2.35 -18.24 10.91
CA GLU A 41 -2.97 -17.00 10.40
C GLU A 41 -2.01 -15.81 10.51
N ILE A 42 -1.29 -15.70 11.63
CA ILE A 42 -0.28 -14.67 11.83
C ILE A 42 0.86 -14.82 10.81
N ASP A 43 1.33 -16.04 10.57
CA ASP A 43 2.40 -16.30 9.61
C ASP A 43 2.01 -15.90 8.17
N GLN A 44 0.80 -16.27 7.74
CA GLN A 44 0.29 -15.91 6.42
C GLN A 44 0.11 -14.39 6.25
N THR A 45 -0.43 -13.72 7.27
CA THR A 45 -0.62 -12.27 7.22
C THR A 45 0.72 -11.53 7.20
N PHE A 46 1.72 -12.01 7.94
CA PHE A 46 3.07 -11.47 7.90
C PHE A 46 3.69 -11.57 6.50
N ILE A 47 3.63 -12.75 5.87
CA ILE A 47 4.14 -12.96 4.51
C ILE A 47 3.42 -12.04 3.50
N ASN A 48 2.10 -11.88 3.63
CA ASN A 48 1.33 -10.99 2.75
C ASN A 48 1.76 -9.52 2.89
N ILE A 49 2.07 -9.07 4.11
CA ILE A 49 2.58 -7.71 4.33
C ILE A 49 3.97 -7.54 3.74
N GLU A 50 4.85 -8.53 3.94
CA GLU A 50 6.22 -8.50 3.39
C GLU A 50 6.23 -8.47 1.86
N THR A 51 5.44 -9.33 1.24
CA THR A 51 5.28 -9.36 -0.23
C THR A 51 4.68 -8.07 -0.76
N GLN A 52 3.65 -7.51 -0.12
CA GLN A 52 3.08 -6.23 -0.53
C GLN A 52 4.11 -5.08 -0.42
N LYS A 53 4.92 -5.08 0.64
CA LYS A 53 5.99 -4.10 0.81
C LYS A 53 7.07 -4.23 -0.26
N GLN A 54 7.44 -5.45 -0.63
CA GLN A 54 8.39 -5.68 -1.71
C GLN A 54 7.85 -5.16 -3.05
N VAL A 55 6.61 -5.50 -3.39
CA VAL A 55 5.94 -5.02 -4.61
C VAL A 55 5.85 -3.49 -4.64
N TYR A 56 5.54 -2.87 -3.49
CA TYR A 56 5.52 -1.41 -3.38
C TYR A 56 6.89 -0.80 -3.71
N ASN A 57 7.97 -1.33 -3.14
CA ASN A 57 9.32 -0.83 -3.40
C ASN A 57 9.75 -1.03 -4.85
N GLU A 58 9.41 -2.19 -5.44
CA GLU A 58 9.68 -2.46 -6.86
C GLU A 58 8.94 -1.48 -7.76
N LEU A 59 7.67 -1.20 -7.46
CA LEU A 59 6.86 -0.24 -8.22
C LEU A 59 7.41 1.19 -8.09
N GLU A 60 7.82 1.60 -6.88
CA GLU A 60 8.45 2.91 -6.66
C GLU A 60 9.76 3.06 -7.45
N ASN A 61 10.59 2.01 -7.47
CA ASN A 61 11.81 2.00 -8.27
C ASN A 61 11.51 2.10 -9.77
N SER A 62 10.52 1.37 -10.27
CA SER A 62 10.13 1.46 -11.69
C SER A 62 9.60 2.84 -12.06
N ILE A 63 8.84 3.50 -11.18
CA ILE A 63 8.37 4.87 -11.40
C ILE A 63 9.57 5.82 -11.49
N ASN A 64 10.52 5.71 -10.55
CA ASN A 64 11.73 6.54 -10.56
C ASN A 64 12.57 6.33 -11.83
N GLU A 65 12.71 5.08 -12.28
CA GLU A 65 13.44 4.77 -13.52
C GLU A 65 12.76 5.39 -14.75
N LEU A 66 11.43 5.27 -14.85
CA LEU A 66 10.65 5.88 -15.92
C LEU A 66 10.76 7.41 -15.89
N GLU A 67 10.75 8.03 -14.71
CA GLU A 67 10.95 9.48 -14.57
C GLU A 67 12.34 9.92 -15.06
N ILE A 68 13.38 9.15 -14.73
CA ILE A 68 14.75 9.39 -15.22
C ILE A 68 14.79 9.26 -16.75
N GLU A 69 14.15 8.25 -17.32
CA GLU A 69 14.10 8.06 -18.77
C GLU A 69 13.38 9.22 -19.47
N ILE A 70 12.22 9.64 -18.96
CA ILE A 70 11.49 10.80 -19.46
C ILE A 70 12.35 12.06 -19.38
N SER A 71 13.06 12.28 -18.28
CA SER A 71 13.97 13.42 -18.12
C SER A 71 15.12 13.40 -19.15
N GLN A 72 15.64 12.22 -19.48
CA GLN A 72 16.66 12.07 -20.52
C GLN A 72 16.11 12.32 -21.93
N LEU A 73 14.92 11.80 -22.24
CA LEU A 73 14.25 11.97 -23.53
C LEU A 73 13.77 13.41 -23.74
N SER A 74 13.26 14.04 -22.70
CA SER A 74 12.79 15.43 -22.71
C SER A 74 13.93 16.45 -22.78
N ARG A 75 15.19 16.03 -22.65
CA ARG A 75 16.33 16.93 -22.71
C ARG A 75 16.45 17.53 -24.11
N GLY A 76 16.50 18.86 -24.19
CA GLY A 76 16.55 19.60 -25.47
C GLY A 76 17.67 19.15 -26.41
N ASP A 77 18.83 18.75 -25.89
CA ASP A 77 19.95 18.22 -26.69
C ASP A 77 19.59 16.90 -27.39
N ARG A 78 18.90 15.99 -26.69
CA ARG A 78 18.41 14.71 -27.22
C ARG A 78 17.35 14.92 -28.28
N ILE A 79 16.39 15.81 -28.00
CA ILE A 79 15.35 16.20 -28.96
C ILE A 79 15.98 16.80 -30.23
N SER A 80 16.94 17.70 -30.06
CA SER A 80 17.63 18.34 -31.18
C SER A 80 18.45 17.35 -32.01
N LEU A 81 19.07 16.36 -31.36
CA LEU A 81 19.82 15.29 -32.04
C LEU A 81 18.89 14.41 -32.89
N VAL A 82 17.77 13.96 -32.34
CA VAL A 82 16.76 13.16 -33.07
C VAL A 82 16.15 13.97 -34.21
N ALA A 83 15.77 15.23 -33.96
CA ALA A 83 15.22 16.12 -34.98
C ALA A 83 16.16 16.28 -36.18
N ARG A 84 17.46 16.44 -35.95
CA ARG A 84 18.46 16.59 -37.02
C ARG A 84 18.74 15.27 -37.75
N ASN A 85 18.90 14.18 -37.01
CA ASN A 85 19.40 12.93 -37.58
C ASN A 85 18.31 12.04 -38.17
N GLU A 86 17.13 12.00 -37.54
CA GLU A 86 16.04 11.10 -37.93
C GLU A 86 14.95 11.81 -38.72
N LEU A 87 14.68 13.08 -38.40
CA LEU A 87 13.62 13.88 -39.03
C LEU A 87 14.15 14.86 -40.09
N ASP A 88 15.46 14.86 -40.36
CA ASP A 88 16.15 15.78 -41.30
C ASP A 88 15.79 17.27 -41.07
N MET A 89 15.52 17.62 -39.81
CA MET A 89 15.17 18.99 -39.44
C MET A 89 16.42 19.85 -39.32
N ILE A 90 16.35 21.03 -39.92
CA ILE A 90 17.42 22.02 -39.90
C ILE A 90 17.09 23.06 -38.82
N PRO A 91 18.03 23.45 -37.94
CA PRO A 91 17.76 24.50 -36.96
C PRO A 91 17.36 25.79 -37.66
N ALA A 92 16.26 26.39 -37.20
CA ALA A 92 15.77 27.66 -37.73
C ALA A 92 16.83 28.75 -37.53
N ARG A 93 17.00 29.61 -38.55
CA ARG A 93 17.85 30.79 -38.41
C ARG A 93 17.14 31.79 -37.49
N PRO A 94 17.84 32.40 -36.52
CA PRO A 94 17.23 33.44 -35.70
C PRO A 94 16.85 34.62 -36.60
N GLU A 95 15.57 34.97 -36.61
CA GLU A 95 15.07 36.16 -37.27
C GLU A 95 15.04 37.33 -36.27
N THR A 96 15.58 38.48 -36.67
CA THR A 96 15.52 39.70 -35.85
C THR A 96 14.15 40.34 -36.01
N ILE A 97 13.33 40.28 -34.96
CA ILE A 97 12.05 41.01 -34.91
C ILE A 97 12.36 42.43 -34.47
N MET A 98 12.18 43.40 -35.37
CA MET A 98 12.28 44.82 -35.07
C MET A 98 10.92 45.31 -34.54
N ILE A 99 10.85 45.60 -33.24
CA ILE A 99 9.67 46.19 -32.62
C ILE A 99 9.85 47.70 -32.65
N TYR A 100 8.96 48.40 -33.36
CA TYR A 100 8.87 49.85 -33.33
C TYR A 100 7.87 50.23 -32.24
N ILE A 101 8.36 50.85 -31.17
CA ILE A 101 7.53 51.43 -30.11
C ILE A 101 7.39 52.91 -30.44
N ASP A 102 6.16 53.41 -30.52
CA ASP A 102 5.92 54.83 -30.70
C ASP A 102 6.31 55.58 -29.42
N SER A 103 6.96 56.72 -29.54
CA SER A 103 7.31 57.62 -28.43
C SER A 103 6.10 58.00 -27.56
N GLU A 104 4.90 58.03 -28.12
CA GLU A 104 3.66 58.32 -27.38
C GLU A 104 3.34 57.23 -26.35
N ASP A 105 3.62 55.97 -26.66
CA ASP A 105 3.39 54.83 -25.76
C ASP A 105 4.43 54.77 -24.62
N ILE A 106 5.64 55.30 -24.84
CA ILE A 106 6.71 55.35 -23.82
C ILE A 106 6.48 56.50 -22.83
N ALA A 107 5.86 57.59 -23.29
CA ALA A 107 5.54 58.75 -22.46
C ALA A 107 4.43 58.44 -21.43
N GLN A 108 3.44 57.60 -21.77
CA GLN A 108 2.37 57.19 -20.86
C GLN A 108 2.81 56.24 -19.73
N ILE A 109 4.00 55.64 -19.83
CA ILE A 109 4.55 54.75 -18.79
C ILE A 109 5.30 55.55 -17.70
N ASN A 110 5.67 56.81 -17.99
CA ASN A 110 6.44 57.67 -17.09
C ASN A 110 5.61 58.74 -16.36
N ASP A 111 4.28 58.74 -16.51
CA ASP A 111 3.31 59.50 -15.70
C ASP A 111 2.48 58.55 -14.81
#